data_AF-A0A6N7ZQ50-F1
#
_entry.id   AF-A0A6N7ZQ50-F1
#
_cell.length_a   1.000
_cell.length_b   1.000
_cell.length_c   1.000
_cell.angle_alpha   90.00
_cell.angle_beta   90.00
_cell.angle_gamma   90.00
#
_symmetry.space_group_name_H-M   'P 1'
#
loop_
_entity.id
_entity.type
_entity.pdbx_description
1 polymer ?
#
loop_
_entity_poly.entity_id
_entity_poly.type
_entity_poly.pdbx_seq_one_letter_code
_entity_poly.pdbx_strand_id
1 'polypeptide(L)'
;MDKHRHLEFSNTELEFLELFKLAAQYDCLYLLDFYCYDMFDHDRVTALSADEQADLARAARRDIVEDAMSKGYQPPVWTAFGGVHDSVC
;
A
#
# COMPACT_ATOMS: atom_id res chain seq x y z
N MET A 1 10.81 -24.34 22.84
CA MET A 1 9.69 -24.40 21.88
C MET A 1 8.99 -23.08 22.01
N ASP A 2 9.27 -22.11 21.12
CA ASP A 2 8.48 -20.87 21.02
C ASP A 2 8.53 -20.44 19.55
N LYS A 3 7.75 -21.13 18.71
CA LYS A 3 7.82 -21.01 17.24
C LYS A 3 6.68 -20.20 16.60
N HIS A 4 6.02 -19.33 17.38
CA HIS A 4 5.04 -18.40 16.84
C HIS A 4 5.20 -17.05 17.51
N ARG A 5 6.15 -16.23 17.01
CA ARG A 5 6.05 -14.79 17.19
C ARG A 5 4.80 -14.37 16.42
N HIS A 6 3.73 -14.02 17.13
CA HIS A 6 2.65 -13.25 16.54
C HIS A 6 3.26 -11.94 16.05
N LEU A 7 3.34 -11.79 14.73
CA LEU A 7 3.68 -10.51 14.11
C LEU A 7 2.43 -9.64 14.26
N GLU A 8 2.41 -8.82 15.30
CA GLU A 8 1.41 -7.77 15.45
C GLU A 8 1.86 -6.60 14.59
N PHE A 9 1.19 -6.42 13.45
CA PHE A 9 1.36 -5.24 12.61
C PHE A 9 0.32 -4.20 13.00
N SER A 10 0.73 -2.94 12.98
CA SER A 10 -0.21 -1.82 13.03
C SER A 10 -1.09 -1.77 11.78
N ASN A 11 -2.26 -1.16 11.88
CA ASN A 11 -3.16 -1.00 10.73
C ASN A 11 -2.48 -0.23 9.58
N THR A 12 -1.61 0.72 9.90
CA THR A 12 -0.82 1.50 8.93
C THR A 12 0.20 0.64 8.18
N GLU A 13 0.89 -0.26 8.88
CA GLU A 13 1.79 -1.22 8.23
C GLU A 13 1.01 -2.20 7.34
N LEU A 14 -0.18 -2.64 7.77
CA LEU A 14 -1.05 -3.49 6.96
C LEU A 14 -1.49 -2.78 5.67
N GLU A 15 -1.90 -1.52 5.74
CA GLU A 15 -2.30 -0.71 4.57
C GLU A 15 -1.18 -0.62 3.53
N PHE A 16 0.05 -0.34 3.98
CA PHE A 16 1.21 -0.29 3.11
C PHE A 16 1.52 -1.66 2.51
N LEU A 17 1.51 -2.73 3.32
CA LEU A 17 1.79 -4.09 2.85
C LEU A 17 0.76 -4.58 1.82
N GLU A 18 -0.52 -4.25 2.00
CA GLU A 18 -1.56 -4.55 1.02
C GLU A 18 -1.30 -3.86 -0.31
N LEU A 19 -0.95 -2.58 -0.27
CA LEU A 19 -0.65 -1.81 -1.49
C LEU A 19 0.64 -2.30 -2.16
N PHE A 20 1.68 -2.59 -1.37
CA PHE A 20 2.93 -3.16 -1.85
C PHE A 20 2.71 -4.50 -2.54
N LYS A 21 1.88 -5.37 -1.94
CA LYS A 21 1.50 -6.65 -2.54
C LYS A 21 0.76 -6.44 -3.87
N LEU A 22 -0.19 -5.50 -3.92
CA LEU A 22 -0.91 -5.19 -5.15
C LEU A 22 0.05 -4.69 -6.25
N ALA A 23 0.93 -3.75 -5.90
CA ALA A 23 1.92 -3.22 -6.81
C ALA A 23 2.87 -4.32 -7.32
N ALA A 24 3.32 -5.23 -6.47
CA ALA A 24 4.15 -6.36 -6.87
C ALA A 24 3.41 -7.34 -7.81
N GLN A 25 2.13 -7.60 -7.55
CA GLN A 25 1.33 -8.53 -8.36
C GLN A 25 1.05 -8.02 -9.78
N TYR A 26 0.90 -6.71 -9.93
CA TYR A 26 0.58 -6.07 -11.21
C TYR A 26 1.75 -5.26 -11.78
N ASP A 27 2.98 -5.49 -11.32
CA ASP A 27 4.18 -4.81 -11.85
C ASP A 27 4.07 -3.27 -11.81
N CYS A 28 3.56 -2.74 -10.70
CA CYS A 28 3.39 -1.31 -10.42
C CYS A 28 4.36 -0.80 -9.36
N LEU A 29 5.40 -1.57 -8.99
CA LEU A 29 6.36 -1.19 -7.93
C LEU A 29 7.11 0.11 -8.26
N TYR A 30 7.31 0.41 -9.54
CA TYR A 30 7.93 1.65 -9.99
C TYR A 30 7.20 2.91 -9.50
N LEU A 31 5.88 2.83 -9.27
CA LEU A 31 5.11 3.93 -8.69
C LEU A 31 5.50 4.16 -7.23
N LEU A 32 5.68 3.10 -6.44
CA LEU A 32 6.14 3.24 -5.06
C LEU A 32 7.54 3.86 -5.00
N ASP A 33 8.44 3.46 -5.91
CA ASP A 33 9.78 4.05 -5.99
C ASP A 33 9.72 5.54 -6.38
N PHE A 34 8.85 5.89 -7.35
CA PHE A 34 8.63 7.29 -7.75
C PHE A 34 8.12 8.15 -6.59
N TYR A 35 7.07 7.71 -5.89
CA TYR A 35 6.53 8.43 -4.75
C TYR A 35 7.51 8.49 -3.57
N CYS A 36 8.33 7.46 -3.39
CA CYS A 36 9.32 7.42 -2.32
C CYS A 36 10.39 8.49 -2.53
N TYR A 37 10.85 8.63 -3.77
CA TYR A 37 11.78 9.68 -4.14
C TYR A 37 11.14 11.07 -4.05
N ASP A 38 9.95 11.25 -4.63
CA ASP A 38 9.27 12.55 -4.69
C ASP A 38 8.90 13.11 -3.30
N MET A 39 8.42 12.26 -2.39
CA MET A 39 7.94 12.69 -1.07
C MET A 39 9.04 12.77 -0.01
N PHE A 40 10.03 11.89 -0.07
CA PHE A 40 10.98 11.70 1.04
C PHE A 40 12.45 11.76 0.62
N ASP A 41 12.75 11.99 -0.67
CA ASP A 41 14.12 11.99 -1.22
C ASP A 41 14.88 10.68 -0.91
N HIS A 42 14.14 9.56 -0.92
CA HIS A 42 14.66 8.23 -0.64
C HIS A 42 14.63 7.33 -1.87
N ASP A 43 15.75 6.67 -2.13
CA ASP A 43 15.89 5.71 -3.24
C ASP A 43 15.26 4.34 -2.94
N ARG A 44 14.82 4.10 -1.71
CA ARG A 44 14.34 2.78 -1.25
C ARG A 44 13.21 2.92 -0.25
N VAL A 45 12.09 2.29 -0.56
CA VAL A 45 10.92 2.23 0.34
C VAL A 45 11.24 1.57 1.69
N THR A 46 12.23 0.67 1.75
CA THR A 46 12.69 0.04 3.00
C THR A 46 13.41 0.99 3.95
N ALA A 47 13.81 2.18 3.49
CA ALA A 47 14.43 3.20 4.34
C ALA A 47 13.38 4.05 5.08
N LEU A 48 12.12 4.01 4.65
CA LEU A 48 11.03 4.75 5.25
C LEU A 48 10.63 4.16 6.60
N SER A 49 10.32 5.05 7.55
CA SER A 49 9.63 4.70 8.78
C SER A 49 8.20 4.21 8.51
N ALA A 50 7.57 3.56 9.49
CA ALA A 50 6.20 3.04 9.35
C ALA A 50 5.19 4.16 9.03
N ASP A 51 5.37 5.35 9.59
CA ASP A 51 4.51 6.51 9.32
C ASP A 51 4.68 7.02 7.88
N GLU A 52 5.93 7.13 7.42
CA GLU A 52 6.24 7.53 6.04
C GLU A 52 5.75 6.50 5.02
N GLN A 53 5.82 5.20 5.34
CA GLN A 53 5.24 4.14 4.51
C GLN A 53 3.72 4.27 4.40
N ALA A 54 3.04 4.65 5.48
CA ALA A 54 1.60 4.88 5.46
C ALA A 54 1.24 6.10 4.60
N ASP A 55 2.01 7.19 4.71
CA ASP A 55 1.81 8.40 3.89
C ASP A 55 2.10 8.15 2.41
N LEU A 56 3.17 7.42 2.11
CA LEU A 56 3.48 6.92 0.77
C LEU A 56 2.31 6.08 0.22
N ALA A 57 1.79 5.14 1.01
CA ALA A 57 0.70 4.29 0.59
C ALA A 57 -0.56 5.10 0.26
N ARG A 58 -0.90 6.11 1.07
CA ARG A 58 -2.04 6.99 0.81
C ARG A 58 -1.87 7.79 -0.49
N ALA A 59 -0.66 8.29 -0.73
CA ALA A 59 -0.36 9.08 -1.94
C ALA A 59 -0.39 8.22 -3.21
N ALA A 60 0.25 7.06 -3.18
CA ALA A 60 0.41 6.18 -4.34
C ALA A 60 -0.79 5.29 -4.63
N ARG A 61 -1.72 5.11 -3.67
CA ARG A 61 -2.81 4.12 -3.76
C ARG A 61 -3.66 4.26 -5.02
N ARG A 62 -4.09 5.47 -5.35
CA ARG A 62 -4.97 5.68 -6.51
C ARG A 62 -4.27 5.25 -7.80
N ASP A 63 -3.06 5.75 -8.01
CA ASP A 63 -2.31 5.55 -9.25
C ASP A 63 -1.89 4.08 -9.41
N ILE A 64 -1.54 3.40 -8.32
CA ILE A 64 -1.27 1.95 -8.31
C ILE A 64 -2.53 1.15 -8.66
N VAL A 65 -3.69 1.51 -8.09
CA VAL A 65 -4.95 0.82 -8.39
C VAL A 65 -5.35 1.03 -9.84
N GLU A 66 -5.25 2.25 -10.37
CA GLU A 66 -5.54 2.56 -11.76
C GLU A 66 -4.63 1.78 -12.73
N ASP A 67 -3.32 1.76 -12.48
CA ASP A 67 -2.37 1.00 -13.30
C ASP A 67 -2.63 -0.51 -13.19
N ALA A 68 -2.89 -1.02 -11.98
CA ALA A 68 -3.26 -2.41 -11.78
C ALA A 68 -4.56 -2.79 -12.51
N MET A 69 -5.57 -1.91 -12.51
CA MET A 69 -6.83 -2.12 -13.22
C MET A 69 -6.62 -2.20 -14.74
N SER A 70 -5.73 -1.36 -15.28
CA SER A 70 -5.35 -1.43 -16.70
C SER A 70 -4.72 -2.78 -17.07
N LYS A 71 -4.10 -3.45 -16.09
CA LYS A 71 -3.46 -4.77 -16.19
C LYS A 71 -4.36 -5.94 -15.79
N GLY A 72 -5.65 -5.70 -15.59
CA GLY A 72 -6.64 -6.74 -15.32
C GLY A 72 -6.97 -6.96 -13.84
N TYR A 73 -6.47 -6.11 -12.92
CA TYR A 73 -6.96 -6.10 -11.55
C TYR A 73 -8.44 -5.72 -11.52
N GLN A 74 -9.24 -6.56 -10.85
CA GLN A 74 -10.64 -6.25 -10.57
C GLN A 74 -10.76 -5.95 -9.07
N PRO A 75 -10.86 -4.66 -8.69
CA PRO A 75 -11.07 -4.31 -7.30
C PRO A 75 -12.35 -4.99 -6.77
N PRO A 76 -12.34 -5.51 -5.53
CA PRO A 76 -13.56 -5.96 -4.87
C PRO A 76 -14.67 -4.91 -4.98
N VAL A 77 -15.92 -5.35 -5.12
CA VAL A 77 -17.08 -4.46 -5.36
C VAL A 77 -17.19 -3.37 -4.28
N TRP A 78 -16.74 -3.63 -3.05
CA TRP A 78 -16.70 -2.66 -1.95
C TRP A 78 -15.55 -1.63 -2.02
N THR A 79 -14.56 -1.83 -2.88
CA THR A 79 -13.41 -0.90 -3.07
C THR A 79 -13.56 0.00 -4.29
N ALA A 80 -14.50 -0.28 -5.20
CA ALA A 80 -14.62 0.38 -6.50
C ALA A 80 -15.01 1.87 -6.42
N PHE A 81 -15.51 2.35 -5.28
CA PHE A 81 -15.81 3.77 -5.05
C PHE A 81 -15.52 4.12 -3.59
N GLY A 82 -14.47 4.90 -3.36
CA GLY A 82 -14.22 5.66 -2.13
C GLY A 82 -14.76 5.04 -0.85
N GLY A 83 -14.18 3.92 -0.43
CA GLY A 83 -14.47 3.28 0.86
C GLY A 83 -14.15 4.26 1.98
N VAL A 84 -15.15 5.05 2.35
CA VAL A 84 -15.20 5.85 3.57
C VAL A 84 -14.94 4.88 4.71
N HIS A 85 -13.89 5.20 5.46
CA HIS A 85 -13.59 4.63 6.75
C HIS A 85 -14.89 4.47 7.56
N ASP A 86 -15.11 3.25 8.03
CA ASP A 86 -15.90 2.88 9.20
C ASP A 86 -16.91 3.90 9.74
N SER A 87 -18.19 3.55 9.64
CA SER A 87 -19.17 3.99 10.64
C SER A 87 -19.96 2.78 11.10
N VAL A 88 -19.37 2.07 12.06
CA VAL A 88 -20.01 1.59 13.29
C VAL A 88 -21.52 1.83 13.35
N CYS A 89 -22.29 0.73 13.33
CA CYS A 89 -23.36 0.37 14.28
C CYS A 89 -23.75 -1.09 14.06
#